data_AF-A0A848ULQ9-F1
#
_entry.id   AF-A0A848ULQ9-F1
#
_cell.length_a   1.000
_cell.length_b   1.000
_cell.length_c   1.000
_cell.angle_alpha   90.00
_cell.angle_beta   90.00
_cell.angle_gamma   90.00
#
_symmetry.space_group_name_H-M   'P 1'
#
loop_
_entity.id
_entity.type
_entity.pdbx_description
1 polymer ?
#
loop_
_entity_poly.entity_id
_entity_poly.type
_entity_poly.pdbx_seq_one_letter_code
_entity_poly.pdbx_strand_id
1 'polypeptide(L)'
;MSKPRKPYGANPPGRLLGTMIKVLAAEMSDQSRLARGKRYWADDAVLDIVVGHGAVTAEIQGSRAQPYVVTIEADGGSGVPSRREVWARCTCPD
;
A
#
# COMPACT_ATOMS: atom_id res chain seq x y z
N MET A 1 12.67 -13.92 -7.58
CA MET A 1 12.14 -12.69 -8.22
C MET A 1 12.70 -11.50 -7.46
N SER A 2 13.10 -10.43 -8.16
CA SER A 2 13.59 -9.20 -7.50
C SER A 2 12.43 -8.51 -6.79
N LYS A 3 12.66 -7.93 -5.60
CA LYS A 3 11.67 -7.08 -4.93
C LYS A 3 11.11 -6.03 -5.91
N PRO A 4 9.83 -5.63 -5.78
CA PRO A 4 9.27 -4.54 -6.56
C PRO A 4 10.23 -3.35 -6.53
N ARG A 5 10.44 -2.72 -7.69
CA ARG A 5 11.30 -1.54 -7.79
C ARG A 5 10.88 -0.58 -6.68
N LYS A 6 11.86 -0.12 -5.88
CA LYS A 6 11.60 0.75 -4.72
C LYS A 6 10.74 1.92 -5.22
N PRO A 7 9.47 2.03 -4.81
CA PRO A 7 8.53 2.95 -5.46
C PRO A 7 8.84 4.41 -5.11
N TYR A 8 9.54 4.62 -4.00
CA TYR A 8 10.14 5.88 -3.64
C TYR A 8 11.54 5.90 -4.24
N GLY A 9 11.82 6.88 -5.13
CA GLY A 9 13.15 7.12 -5.66
C GLY A 9 14.18 7.44 -4.56
N ALA A 10 15.26 8.15 -4.90
CA ALA A 10 16.34 8.45 -3.94
C ALA A 10 15.88 9.23 -2.68
N ASN A 11 14.71 9.88 -2.72
CA ASN A 11 14.18 10.72 -1.64
C ASN A 11 12.97 10.07 -0.96
N PRO A 12 13.17 9.31 0.13
CA PRO A 12 12.07 8.81 0.93
C PRO A 12 11.34 9.98 1.65
N PRO A 13 10.06 9.81 2.00
CA PRO A 13 9.37 10.78 2.85
C PRO A 13 10.12 10.92 4.19
N GLY A 14 10.18 12.15 4.71
CA GLY A 14 10.77 12.44 6.01
C GLY A 14 10.09 11.63 7.14
N ARG A 15 10.81 11.44 8.26
CA ARG A 15 10.37 10.58 9.38
C ARG A 15 8.97 10.90 9.89
N LEU A 16 8.59 12.19 9.93
CA LEU A 16 7.27 12.63 10.35
C LEU A 16 6.16 12.11 9.42
N LEU A 17 6.28 12.38 8.11
CA LEU A 17 5.32 11.95 7.10
C LEU A 17 5.20 10.43 7.06
N GLY A 18 6.33 9.71 7.12
CA GLY A 18 6.33 8.25 7.17
C GLY A 18 5.66 7.68 8.43
N THR A 19 5.72 8.39 9.55
CA THR A 19 5.02 8.01 10.79
C THR A 19 3.53 8.26 10.67
N MET A 20 3.12 9.41 10.15
CA MET A 20 1.71 9.75 9.93
C MET A 20 1.01 8.75 9.00
N ILE A 21 1.66 8.35 7.90
CA ILE A 21 1.13 7.32 6.99
C ILE A 21 0.96 5.96 7.69
N LYS A 22 1.87 5.59 8.60
CA LYS A 22 1.74 4.35 9.39
C LYS A 22 0.57 4.41 10.37
N VAL A 23 0.35 5.57 11.00
CA VAL A 23 -0.80 5.79 11.88
C VAL A 23 -2.09 5.69 11.08
N LEU A 24 -2.17 6.36 9.93
CA LEU A 24 -3.30 6.24 9.01
C LEU A 24 -3.57 4.79 8.60
N ALA A 25 -2.53 4.03 8.22
CA ALA A 25 -2.68 2.62 7.85
C ALA A 25 -3.22 1.77 9.02
N ALA A 26 -2.81 2.07 10.26
CA ALA A 26 -3.30 1.41 11.47
C ALA A 26 -4.73 1.84 11.86
N GLU A 27 -5.16 3.05 11.50
CA GLU A 27 -6.56 3.47 11.64
C GLU A 27 -7.45 2.81 10.57
N MET A 28 -6.92 2.63 9.36
CA MET A 28 -7.61 2.01 8.23
C MET A 28 -7.75 0.50 8.35
N SER A 29 -6.89 -0.15 9.13
CA SER A 29 -6.76 -1.61 9.22
C SER A 29 -6.71 -2.05 10.68
N ASP A 30 -7.39 -3.13 11.04
CA ASP A 30 -7.15 -3.73 12.35
C ASP A 30 -5.70 -4.27 12.49
N GLN A 31 -5.27 -4.49 13.73
CA GLN A 31 -3.91 -4.91 14.06
C GLN A 31 -3.49 -6.20 13.33
N SER A 32 -4.43 -7.15 13.16
CA SER A 32 -4.15 -8.43 12.53
C SER A 32 -3.95 -8.29 11.02
N ARG A 33 -4.76 -7.43 10.36
CA ARG A 33 -4.64 -7.11 8.94
C ARG A 33 -3.35 -6.37 8.64
N LEU A 34 -3.00 -5.38 9.47
CA LEU A 34 -1.77 -4.62 9.28
C LEU A 34 -0.52 -5.50 9.46
N ALA A 35 -0.53 -6.40 10.44
CA ALA A 35 0.56 -7.37 10.62
C ALA A 35 0.69 -8.30 9.41
N ARG A 36 -0.43 -8.77 8.86
CA ARG A 36 -0.45 -9.61 7.65
C ARG A 36 0.09 -8.88 6.42
N GLY A 37 -0.30 -7.62 6.22
CA GLY A 37 0.22 -6.80 5.12
C GLY A 37 1.75 -6.62 5.19
N LYS A 38 2.30 -6.41 6.39
CA LYS A 38 3.77 -6.36 6.59
C LYS A 38 4.44 -7.69 6.24
N ARG A 39 3.79 -8.81 6.57
CA ARG A 39 4.30 -10.14 6.24
C ARG A 39 4.27 -10.41 4.74
N TYR A 40 3.21 -10.04 4.03
CA TYR A 40 3.16 -10.11 2.57
C TYR A 40 4.30 -9.32 1.91
N TRP A 41 4.64 -8.15 2.44
CA TRP A 41 5.82 -7.42 1.98
C TRP A 41 7.15 -8.13 2.29
N ALA A 42 7.27 -8.73 3.48
CA ALA A 42 8.49 -9.43 3.90
C ALA A 42 8.73 -10.73 3.12
N ASP A 43 7.65 -11.43 2.78
CA ASP A 43 7.65 -12.72 2.09
C ASP A 43 7.67 -12.55 0.54
N ASP A 44 7.95 -11.34 0.04
CA ASP A 44 7.96 -10.99 -1.39
C ASP A 44 6.65 -11.34 -2.15
N ALA A 45 5.52 -11.28 -1.44
CA ALA A 45 4.19 -11.54 -2.00
C ALA A 45 3.65 -10.36 -2.85
N VAL A 46 4.23 -9.16 -2.71
CA VAL A 46 3.92 -8.03 -3.57
C VAL A 46 4.79 -8.14 -4.81
N LEU A 47 4.18 -8.39 -5.96
CA LEU A 47 4.87 -8.67 -7.21
C LEU A 47 5.31 -7.39 -7.91
N ASP A 48 4.43 -6.38 -7.96
CA ASP A 48 4.73 -5.07 -8.54
C ASP A 48 3.98 -3.95 -7.80
N ILE A 49 4.53 -2.74 -7.86
CA ILE A 49 3.92 -1.51 -7.36
C ILE A 49 4.09 -0.41 -8.41
N VAL A 50 2.97 0.13 -8.88
CA VAL A 50 2.91 1.29 -9.76
C VAL A 50 2.38 2.47 -8.98
N VAL A 51 3.19 3.52 -8.87
CA VAL A 51 2.78 4.80 -8.26
C VAL A 51 2.46 5.79 -9.36
N GLY A 52 1.20 6.20 -9.43
CA GLY A 52 0.68 7.22 -10.35
C GLY A 52 0.29 8.51 -9.62
N HIS A 53 -0.33 9.43 -10.37
CA HIS A 53 -0.84 10.68 -9.81
C HIS A 53 -2.08 10.41 -8.95
N GLY A 54 -1.93 10.45 -7.62
CA GLY A 54 -3.03 10.25 -6.67
C GLY A 54 -3.47 8.79 -6.49
N ALA A 55 -2.77 7.83 -7.10
CA ALA A 55 -3.09 6.41 -6.99
C ALA A 55 -1.84 5.55 -6.88
N VAL A 56 -1.93 4.48 -6.10
CA VAL A 56 -0.94 3.42 -5.98
C VAL A 56 -1.63 2.10 -6.29
N THR A 57 -1.15 1.41 -7.33
CA THR A 57 -1.64 0.08 -7.70
C THR A 57 -0.57 -0.96 -7.39
N ALA A 58 -0.96 -2.08 -6.81
CA ALA A 58 -0.06 -3.19 -6.50
C ALA A 58 -0.66 -4.52 -6.94
N GLU A 59 0.19 -5.36 -7.53
CA GLU A 59 -0.14 -6.77 -7.83
C GLU A 59 0.37 -7.64 -6.67
N ILE A 60 -0.51 -8.47 -6.12
CA ILE A 60 -0.23 -9.22 -4.89
C ILE A 60 -0.54 -10.71 -5.10
N GLN A 61 0.48 -11.55 -4.90
CA GLN A 61 0.36 -12.99 -4.71
C GLN A 61 0.07 -13.29 -3.24
N GLY A 62 -1.15 -12.99 -2.79
CA GLY A 62 -1.57 -13.23 -1.41
C GLY A 62 -1.94 -14.69 -1.15
N SER A 63 -2.92 -14.90 -0.27
CA SER A 63 -3.43 -16.25 0.05
C SER A 63 -4.33 -16.87 -1.02
N ARG A 64 -4.54 -16.19 -2.15
CA ARG A 64 -5.42 -16.65 -3.24
C ARG A 64 -4.59 -17.37 -4.32
N ALA A 65 -5.25 -18.22 -5.11
CA ALA A 65 -4.59 -18.99 -6.16
C ALA A 65 -4.06 -18.13 -7.31
N GLN A 66 -4.75 -17.04 -7.64
CA GLN A 66 -4.34 -16.09 -8.67
C GLN A 66 -3.90 -14.77 -8.01
N PRO A 67 -2.87 -14.08 -8.54
CA PRO A 67 -2.55 -12.72 -8.15
C PRO A 67 -3.78 -11.82 -8.30
N TYR A 68 -3.90 -10.85 -7.39
CA TYR A 68 -4.95 -9.84 -7.45
C TYR A 68 -4.36 -8.45 -7.37
N VAL A 69 -5.11 -7.48 -7.89
CA VAL A 69 -4.71 -6.09 -7.95
C VAL A 69 -5.40 -5.31 -6.82
N VAL A 70 -4.61 -4.57 -6.07
CA VAL A 70 -5.08 -3.59 -5.08
C VAL A 70 -4.77 -2.21 -5.59
N THR A 71 -5.75 -1.30 -5.54
CA THR A 71 -5.55 0.12 -5.84
C THR A 71 -5.89 0.94 -4.62
N ILE A 72 -4.97 1.82 -4.21
CA ILE A 72 -5.16 2.82 -3.18
C ILE A 72 -5.18 4.18 -3.88
N GLU A 73 -6.26 4.92 -3.73
CA GLU A 73 -6.40 6.28 -4.26
C GLU A 73 -6.46 7.25 -3.09
N ALA A 74 -5.87 8.43 -3.26
CA ALA A 74 -5.98 9.51 -2.31
C ALA A 74 -6.20 10.86 -2.99
N ASP A 75 -6.99 11.73 -2.36
CA ASP A 75 -7.17 13.09 -2.86
C ASP A 75 -5.83 13.86 -2.83
N GLY A 76 -5.54 14.55 -3.93
CA GLY A 76 -4.27 15.23 -4.18
C GLY A 76 -4.11 16.52 -3.38
N GLY A 77 -3.87 16.41 -2.08
CA GLY A 77 -3.43 17.51 -1.22
C GLY A 77 -1.90 17.61 -1.09
N SER A 78 -1.39 18.71 -0.55
CA SER A 78 0.05 18.91 -0.30
C SER A 78 0.59 18.17 0.94
N GLY A 79 -0.16 17.22 1.50
CA GLY A 79 0.09 16.63 2.80
C GLY A 79 -0.33 15.16 2.91
N VAL A 80 -0.28 14.63 4.13
CA VAL A 80 -0.77 13.28 4.42
C VAL A 80 -2.30 13.31 4.37
N PRO A 81 -2.95 12.44 3.57
CA PRO A 81 -4.41 12.40 3.50
C PRO A 81 -5.00 11.90 4.82
N SER A 82 -6.20 12.36 5.14
CA SER A 82 -7.01 11.82 6.22
C SER A 82 -7.66 10.49 5.81
N ARG A 83 -8.22 9.76 6.80
CA ARG A 83 -8.95 8.51 6.59
C ARG A 83 -10.05 8.59 5.52
N ARG A 84 -10.68 9.76 5.37
CA ARG A 84 -11.80 10.01 4.46
C ARG A 84 -11.37 10.31 3.02
N GLU A 85 -10.12 10.69 2.85
CA GLU A 85 -9.50 11.05 1.58
C GLU A 85 -8.72 9.87 0.99
N VAL A 86 -8.89 8.66 1.53
CA VAL A 86 -8.22 7.45 1.04
C VAL A 86 -9.23 6.36 0.73
N TRP A 87 -9.20 5.87 -0.50
CA TRP A 87 -10.04 4.77 -0.97
C TRP A 87 -9.18 3.57 -1.36
N ALA A 88 -9.65 2.38 -1.01
CA ALA A 88 -8.99 1.13 -1.39
C ALA A 88 -9.97 0.26 -2.17
N ARG A 89 -9.52 -0.23 -3.33
CA ARG A 89 -10.24 -1.21 -4.16
C ARG A 89 -9.38 -2.47 -4.31
N CYS A 90 -10.03 -3.62 -4.35
CA CYS A 90 -9.37 -4.90 -4.62
C CYS A 90 -10.11 -5.66 -5.71
N THR A 91 -9.39 -6.27 -6.65
CA THR A 91 -9.94 -7.30 -7.57
C THR A 91 -9.94 -8.69 -6.94
N CYS A 92 -10.00 -8.75 -5.60
CA CYS A 92 -9.95 -9.97 -4.83
C CYS A 92 -11.10 -10.89 -5.29
N PRO A 93 -10.83 -12.12 -5.76
CA PRO A 93 -11.91 -13.07 -6.00
C PRO A 93 -12.56 -13.39 -4.64
N ASP A 94 -13.89 -13.39 -4.60
CA ASP A 94 -14.67 -13.71 -3.39
C ASP A 94 -14.29 -15.09 -2.81
#